data_AF-A0A6G3X3J2-F1
#
_entry.id   AF-A0A6G3X3J2-F1
#
_cell.length_a   1.000
_cell.length_b   1.000
_cell.length_c   1.000
_cell.angle_alpha   90.00
_cell.angle_beta   90.00
_cell.angle_gamma   90.00
#
_symmetry.space_group_name_H-M   'P 1'
#
loop_
_entity.id
_entity.type
_entity.pdbx_description
1 polymer ?
#
loop_
_entity_poly.entity_id
_entity_poly.type
_entity_poly.pdbx_seq_one_letter_code
_entity_poly.pdbx_strand_id
1 'polypeptide(L)' 'MTALILALVAGAVVGLALGGLGGGGSVLAVPALTYLIGMSPAEAITASLIIVALTSITALTGHA' A
#
# COMPACT_ATOMS: atom_id res chain seq x y z
N MET A 1 12.42 5.05 -20.83
CA MET A 1 11.45 3.94 -21.03
C MET A 1 11.58 2.84 -19.97
N THR A 2 12.77 2.32 -19.71
CA THR A 2 12.99 1.20 -18.76
C THR A 2 12.51 1.50 -17.33
N ALA A 3 12.72 2.72 -16.83
CA ALA A 3 12.28 3.14 -15.50
C ALA A 3 10.75 3.09 -15.33
N LEU A 4 10.00 3.42 -16.40
CA LEU A 4 8.54 3.44 -16.38
C LEU A 4 7.99 2.01 -16.30
N ILE A 5 8.59 1.08 -17.05
CA ILE A 5 8.25 -0.34 -17.01
C ILE A 5 8.52 -0.94 -15.62
N LEU A 6 9.67 -0.62 -15.02
CA LEU A 6 10.01 -1.05 -13.66
C LEU A 6 9.01 -0.52 -12.61
N ALA A 7 8.64 0.76 -12.71
CA ALA A 7 7.65 1.36 -11.81
C ALA A 7 6.27 0.70 -11.95
N LEU A 8 5.85 0.38 -13.18
CA LEU A 8 4.57 -0.27 -13.45
C LEU A 8 4.53 -1.71 -12.91
N VAL A 9 5.60 -2.47 -13.09
CA VAL A 9 5.72 -3.85 -12.57
C VAL A 9 5.79 -3.84 -11.04
N ALA A 10 6.60 -2.97 -10.44
CA ALA A 10 6.69 -2.84 -8.99
C ALA A 10 5.35 -2.40 -8.38
N GLY A 11 4.68 -1.41 -8.98
CA GLY A 11 3.36 -0.94 -8.56
C GLY A 11 2.28 -2.02 -8.68
N ALA A 12 2.31 -2.84 -9.74
CA ALA A 12 1.39 -3.97 -9.90
C ALA A 12 1.62 -5.05 -8.84
N VAL A 13 2.88 -5.43 -8.56
CA VAL A 13 3.21 -6.42 -7.52
C VAL A 13 2.81 -5.92 -6.13
N VAL A 14 3.09 -4.65 -5.83
CA VAL A 14 2.71 -4.02 -4.56
C VAL A 14 1.20 -3.89 -4.44
N GLY A 15 0.51 -3.47 -5.50
CA GLY A 15 -0.96 -3.36 -5.53
C GLY A 15 -1.65 -4.72 -5.38
N LEU A 16 -1.13 -5.76 -6.02
CA LEU A 16 -1.62 -7.14 -5.87
C LEU A 16 -1.31 -7.72 -4.50
N ALA A 17 -0.14 -7.41 -3.91
CA ALA A 17 0.18 -7.81 -2.55
C ALA A 17 -0.74 -7.09 -1.54
N LEU A 18 -0.93 -5.78 -1.67
CA LEU A 18 -1.80 -4.98 -0.82
C LEU A 18 -3.27 -5.38 -0.95
N GLY A 19 -3.75 -5.67 -2.17
CA GLY A 19 -5.12 -6.10 -2.43
C GLY A 19 -5.37 -7.58 -2.07
N GLY A 20 -4.41 -8.46 -2.32
CA GLY A 20 -4.54 -9.91 -2.11
C GLY A 20 -4.36 -10.36 -0.66
N LEU A 21 -3.60 -9.63 0.16
CA LEU A 21 -3.43 -9.93 1.59
C LEU A 21 -4.62 -9.47 2.44
N GLY A 22 -5.62 -8.80 1.85
CA GLY A 22 -6.69 -8.14 2.61
C GLY A 22 -6.12 -7.17 3.65
N GLY A 23 -6.77 -7.05 4.82
CA GLY A 23 -6.33 -6.17 5.91
C GLY A 23 -4.88 -6.35 6.38
N GLY A 24 -4.22 -7.46 6.03
CA GLY A 24 -2.80 -7.74 6.35
C GLY A 24 -1.77 -6.99 5.50
N GLY A 25 -2.09 -6.59 4.27
CA GLY A 25 -1.17 -5.81 3.41
C GLY A 25 -0.85 -4.43 3.98
N SER A 26 -1.79 -3.88 4.74
CA SER A 26 -1.69 -2.65 5.52
C SER A 26 -0.50 -2.60 6.48
N VAL A 27 -0.07 -3.74 7.02
CA VAL A 27 1.10 -3.84 7.91
C VAL A 27 2.38 -3.46 7.17
N LEU A 28 2.43 -3.69 5.86
CA LEU A 28 3.56 -3.34 5.01
C LEU A 28 3.50 -1.89 4.52
N ALA A 29 2.38 -1.17 4.68
CA ALA A 29 2.24 0.18 4.17
C ALA A 29 3.11 1.20 4.93
N VAL A 30 3.26 1.08 6.26
CA VAL A 30 4.19 1.93 7.03
C VAL A 30 5.65 1.77 6.56
N PRO A 31 6.24 0.56 6.54
CA PRO A 31 7.62 0.38 6.07
C PRO A 31 7.76 0.72 4.57
N ALA A 32 6.75 0.49 3.73
CA ALA A 32 6.82 0.90 2.34
C ALA A 32 6.91 2.43 2.19
N LEU A 33 6.09 3.19 2.93
CA LEU A 33 6.12 4.66 2.91
C LEU A 33 7.41 5.23 3.52
N THR A 34 7.98 4.59 4.53
CA THR A 34 9.27 5.04 5.11
C THR A 34 10.45 4.65 4.23
N TYR A 35 10.56 3.40 3.79
CA TYR A 35 11.74 2.91 3.06
C TYR A 35 11.73 3.19 1.56
N LEU A 36 10.59 3.18 0.88
CA LEU A 36 10.53 3.48 -0.57
C LEU A 36 10.30 4.96 -0.86
N ILE A 37 9.45 5.64 -0.08
CA ILE A 37 9.09 7.05 -0.31
C ILE A 37 9.96 8.00 0.51
N GLY A 38 10.69 7.51 1.53
CA GLY A 38 11.57 8.33 2.37
C GLY A 38 10.81 9.25 3.32
N MET A 39 9.53 8.97 3.56
CA MET A 39 8.67 9.78 4.41
C MET A 39 9.07 9.63 5.88
N SER A 40 8.92 10.69 6.68
CA SER A 40 9.21 10.59 8.12
C SER A 40 8.30 9.53 8.77
N PRO A 41 8.76 8.79 9.81
CA PRO A 41 7.97 7.71 10.41
C PRO A 41 6.58 8.16 10.88
N ALA A 42 6.47 9.38 11.42
CA ALA A 42 5.20 9.95 11.88
C ALA A 42 4.21 10.22 10.73
N GLU A 43 4.69 10.78 9.62
CA GLU A 43 3.87 10.99 8.41
C GLU A 43 3.50 9.66 7.76
N ALA A 44 4.44 8.71 7.68
CA ALA A 44 4.21 7.39 7.12
C ALA A 44 3.12 6.63 7.87
N ILE A 45 3.12 6.69 9.20
CA ILE A 45 2.05 6.09 10.03
C ILE A 45 0.70 6.73 9.70
N THR A 46 0.64 8.07 9.65
CA THR A 46 -0.60 8.80 9.37
C THR A 46 -1.16 8.46 7.99
N ALA A 47 -0.32 8.49 6.96
CA ALA A 47 -0.70 8.11 5.61
C ALA A 47 -1.09 6.64 5.52
N SER A 48 -0.41 5.75 6.24
CA SER A 48 -0.75 4.34 6.29
C SER A 48 -2.13 4.11 6.90
N LEU A 49 -2.53 4.84 7.95
CA LEU A 49 -3.88 4.71 8.54
C LEU A 49 -4.99 5.09 7.56
N ILE A 50 -4.78 6.13 6.74
CA ILE A 50 -5.72 6.50 5.68
C ILE A 50 -5.81 5.38 4.64
N ILE A 51 -4.67 4.83 4.23
CA ILE A 51 -4.62 3.70 3.29
C ILE A 51 -5.40 2.52 3.88
N VAL A 52 -5.14 2.12 5.12
CA VAL A 52 -5.83 1.01 5.80
C VAL A 52 -7.35 1.23 5.83
N ALA A 53 -7.80 2.44 6.15
CA ALA A 53 -9.23 2.75 6.23
C ALA A 53 -9.91 2.56 4.86
N LEU A 54 -9.29 3.06 3.79
CA LEU A 54 -9.80 2.91 2.42
C LEU A 54 -9.78 1.45 1.97
N THR A 55 -8.68 0.71 2.17
CA THR A 55 -8.65 -0.71 1.83
C THR A 55 -9.65 -1.53 2.63
N SER A 56 -9.86 -1.20 3.91
CA SER A 56 -10.86 -1.87 4.75
C SER A 56 -12.29 -1.63 4.24
N ILE A 57 -12.61 -0.40 3.80
CA ILE A 57 -13.92 -0.10 3.17
C ILE A 57 -14.10 -0.90 1.89
N THR A 58 -13.09 -0.94 1.01
CA THR A 58 -13.16 -1.72 -0.24
C THR A 58 -13.25 -3.22 0.01
N ALA A 59 -12.55 -3.72 1.03
CA ALA A 59 -12.62 -5.12 1.42
C ALA A 59 -14.00 -5.47 2.00
N LEU A 60 -14.57 -4.56 2.81
CA LEU A 60 -15.92 -4.70 3.34
C LEU A 60 -16.97 -4.76 2.22
N THR A 61 -16.83 -3.92 1.18
CA THR A 61 -17.75 -3.93 0.02
C THR A 61 -17.54 -5.10 -0.92
N GLY A 62 -16.33 -5.67 -0.98
CA GLY A 62 -16.04 -6.86 -1.79
C GLY A 62 -16.42 -8.19 -1.13
N HIS A 63 -16.72 -8.20 0.17
CA HIS A 63 -17.07 -9.39 0.96
C HIS A 63 -18.55 -9.45 1.38
N ALA A 64 -19.30 -8.36 1.20
CA ALA A 64 -20.76 -8.26 1.43
C ALA A 64 -21.52 -8.42 0.10
#